data_AF-A0AA37GH44-F1
#
_entry.id   AF-A0AA37GH44-F1
#
_cell.length_a   1.000
_cell.length_b   1.000
_cell.length_c   1.000
_cell.angle_alpha   90.00
_cell.angle_beta   90.00
_cell.angle_gamma   90.00
#
_symmetry.space_group_name_H-M   'P 1'
#
loop_
_entity.id
_entity.type
_entity.pdbx_description
1 polymer ?
#
loop_
_entity_poly.entity_id
_entity_poly.type
_entity_poly.pdbx_seq_one_letter_code
_entity_poly.pdbx_strand_id
1 'polypeptide(L)'
;MTVNALYSQAFAQLKTGGWFENMEFDIQTRSENPAIENDPTHIYKRLSTLLWEAGDITGRSFHIAQGDRIERYMRQAGFVDTQRRIYKVPSEAGPRTPN
;
A
#
# COMPACT_ATOMS: atom_id res chain seq x y z
N MET A 1 -1.61 17.50 9.24
CA MET A 1 -2.90 16.81 9.01
C MET A 1 -2.73 15.36 9.41
N THR A 2 -3.50 14.88 10.38
CA THR A 2 -3.39 13.50 10.87
C THR A 2 -3.87 12.51 9.80
N VAL A 3 -3.16 11.39 9.67
CA VAL A 3 -3.32 10.32 8.66
C VAL A 3 -4.70 9.61 8.69
N ASN A 4 -5.67 10.08 9.48
CA ASN A 4 -6.98 9.43 9.66
C ASN A 4 -8.19 10.28 9.21
N ALA A 5 -7.98 11.48 8.65
CA ALA A 5 -9.10 12.32 8.23
C ALA A 5 -9.97 11.67 7.13
N LEU A 6 -9.34 10.99 6.16
CA LEU A 6 -10.03 10.34 5.05
C LEU A 6 -10.97 9.22 5.53
N TYR A 7 -10.49 8.29 6.34
CA TYR A 7 -11.31 7.16 6.81
C TYR A 7 -12.44 7.64 7.72
N SER A 8 -12.18 8.63 8.59
CA SER A 8 -13.22 9.22 9.44
C SER A 8 -14.30 9.93 8.63
N GLN A 9 -13.91 10.67 7.59
CA GLN A 9 -14.84 11.31 6.66
C GLN A 9 -15.65 10.28 5.88
N ALA A 10 -15.01 9.23 5.35
CA ALA A 10 -15.68 8.16 4.65
C ALA A 10 -16.73 7.47 5.54
N PHE A 11 -16.37 7.14 6.79
CA PHE A 11 -17.27 6.53 7.74
C PHE A 11 -18.50 7.41 8.02
N ALA A 12 -18.30 8.71 8.25
CA ALA A 12 -19.38 9.65 8.55
C ALA A 12 -20.35 9.90 7.38
N GLN A 13 -19.90 9.68 6.14
CA GLN A 13 -20.71 9.93 4.93
C GLN A 13 -21.43 8.68 4.42
N LEU A 14 -21.05 7.49 4.88
CA LEU A 14 -21.70 6.25 4.50
C LEU A 14 -23.06 6.10 5.19
N LYS A 15 -24.03 5.55 4.46
CA LYS A 15 -25.28 5.08 5.06
C LYS A 15 -24.97 3.89 5.97
N THR A 16 -25.80 3.69 7.00
CA THR A 16 -25.72 2.50 7.86
C THR A 16 -25.73 1.22 7.00
N GLY A 17 -24.74 0.34 7.24
CA GLY A 17 -24.54 -0.89 6.46
C GLY A 17 -23.78 -0.72 5.14
N GLY A 18 -23.32 0.49 4.81
CA GLY A 18 -22.49 0.77 3.63
C GLY A 18 -21.05 0.27 3.78
N TRP A 19 -20.38 0.10 2.64
CA TRP A 19 -19.00 -0.38 2.55
C TRP A 19 -18.06 0.71 2.03
N PHE A 20 -16.82 0.70 2.52
CA PHE A 20 -15.72 1.49 2.00
C PHE A 20 -14.62 0.55 1.51
N GLU A 21 -14.12 0.79 0.30
CA GLU A 21 -12.98 0.07 -0.25
C GLU A 21 -11.82 1.04 -0.47
N ASN A 22 -10.62 0.65 -0.01
CA ASN A 22 -9.38 1.36 -0.25
C ASN A 22 -8.34 0.40 -0.84
N MET A 23 -7.96 0.66 -2.09
CA MET A 23 -6.93 -0.07 -2.81
C MET A 23 -5.70 0.83 -2.96
N GLU A 24 -4.55 0.33 -2.51
CA GLU A 24 -3.28 1.05 -2.54
C GLU A 24 -2.21 0.18 -3.19
N PHE A 25 -1.25 0.83 -3.87
CA PHE A 25 -0.07 0.17 -4.39
C PHE A 25 1.07 0.23 -3.36
N ASP A 26 1.73 -0.91 -3.15
CA ASP A 26 2.95 -0.97 -2.34
C ASP A 26 4.16 -0.68 -3.23
N ILE A 27 4.84 0.44 -2.98
CA ILE A 27 6.06 0.84 -3.71
C ILE A 27 7.20 -0.17 -3.55
N GLN A 28 7.22 -0.94 -2.46
CA GLN A 28 8.26 -1.93 -2.25
C GLN A 28 8.05 -3.14 -3.17
N THR A 29 8.88 -3.25 -4.21
CA THR A 29 8.95 -4.46 -5.02
C THR A 29 9.53 -5.62 -4.20
N ARG A 30 8.88 -6.78 -4.33
CA ARG A 30 9.30 -8.05 -3.72
C ARG A 30 9.67 -9.06 -4.81
N SER A 31 10.65 -9.89 -4.54
CA SER A 31 11.09 -10.98 -5.41
C SER A 31 10.81 -12.33 -4.76
N GLU A 32 10.46 -13.31 -5.59
CA GLU A 32 10.41 -14.73 -5.16
C GLU A 32 11.80 -15.38 -5.24
N ASN A 33 12.81 -14.69 -5.78
CA ASN A 33 14.19 -15.14 -5.75
C ASN A 33 14.84 -14.74 -4.40
N PRO A 34 15.13 -15.70 -3.50
CA PRO A 34 15.66 -15.41 -2.17
C PRO A 34 17.06 -14.79 -2.19
N ALA A 35 17.82 -14.95 -3.27
CA ALA A 35 19.17 -14.38 -3.39
C ALA A 35 19.15 -12.85 -3.48
N ILE A 36 18.06 -12.25 -3.95
CA ILE A 36 17.94 -10.80 -4.16
C ILE A 36 16.84 -10.16 -3.30
N GLU A 37 15.88 -10.93 -2.77
CA GLU A 37 14.77 -10.36 -2.00
C GLU A 37 15.24 -9.54 -0.79
N ASN A 38 16.31 -9.97 -0.14
CA ASN A 38 16.85 -9.30 1.05
C ASN A 38 18.12 -8.48 0.76
N ASP A 39 18.49 -8.27 -0.51
CA ASP A 39 19.65 -7.44 -0.85
C ASP A 39 19.26 -5.94 -0.79
N PRO A 40 19.74 -5.18 0.20
CA PRO A 40 19.40 -3.76 0.33
C PRO A 40 20.02 -2.91 -0.78
N THR A 41 21.05 -3.41 -1.47
CA THR A 41 21.72 -2.70 -2.56
C THR A 41 20.99 -2.85 -3.89
N HIS A 42 20.05 -3.80 -3.98
CA HIS A 42 19.24 -4.03 -5.16
C HIS A 42 18.44 -2.77 -5.54
N ILE A 43 18.39 -2.45 -6.85
CA ILE A 43 17.86 -1.18 -7.34
C ILE A 43 16.42 -0.90 -6.88
N TYR A 44 15.55 -1.92 -6.84
CA TYR A 44 14.18 -1.77 -6.37
C TYR A 44 14.06 -1.45 -4.88
N LYS A 45 14.97 -1.95 -4.02
CA LYS A 45 14.98 -1.63 -2.59
C LYS A 45 15.50 -0.21 -2.34
N ARG A 46 16.49 0.23 -3.12
CA ARG A 46 16.97 1.62 -3.10
C ARG A 46 15.91 2.60 -3.59
N LEU A 47 15.22 2.27 -4.70
CA LEU A 47 14.15 3.09 -5.25
C LEU A 47 12.99 3.26 -4.26
N SER A 48 12.55 2.18 -3.61
CA SER A 48 11.46 2.28 -2.62
C SER A 48 11.84 3.18 -1.44
N THR A 49 13.09 3.09 -0.98
CA THR A 49 13.62 3.92 0.10
C THR A 49 13.61 5.41 -0.29
N LEU A 50 14.13 5.74 -1.48
CA LEU A 50 14.12 7.11 -2.01
C LEU A 50 12.71 7.69 -2.14
N LEU A 51 11.75 6.87 -2.60
CA LEU A 51 10.36 7.31 -2.75
C LEU A 51 9.68 7.53 -1.40
N TRP A 52 9.96 6.71 -0.38
CA TRP A 52 9.50 6.95 0.98
C TRP A 52 10.04 8.28 1.52
N GLU A 53 11.35 8.50 1.43
CA GLU A 53 11.98 9.74 1.87
C GLU A 53 11.40 10.97 1.16
N ALA A 54 11.27 10.91 -0.17
CA ALA A 54 10.65 11.98 -0.94
C ALA A 54 9.17 12.21 -0.56
N GLY A 55 8.43 11.14 -0.29
CA GLY A 55 7.04 11.21 0.17
C GLY A 55 6.92 11.89 1.52
N ASP A 56 7.84 11.61 2.44
CA ASP A 56 7.86 12.21 3.76
C ASP A 56 8.25 13.70 3.70
N ILE A 57 9.21 14.08 2.85
CA ILE A 57 9.59 15.48 2.62
C ILE A 57 8.45 16.28 2.01
N THR A 58 7.72 15.70 1.05
CA THR A 58 6.65 16.39 0.32
C THR A 58 5.29 16.32 1.02
N GLY A 59 5.18 15.56 2.12
CA GLY A 59 3.91 15.31 2.83
C GLY A 59 2.96 14.37 2.09
N ARG A 60 3.42 13.69 1.04
CA ARG A 60 2.67 12.68 0.26
C ARG A 60 3.28 11.30 0.50
N SER A 61 3.08 10.79 1.72
CA SER A 61 3.74 9.56 2.15
C SER A 61 3.21 8.32 1.44
N PHE A 62 4.11 7.40 1.07
CA PHE A 62 3.77 6.10 0.45
C PHE A 62 3.71 4.96 1.47
N HIS A 63 3.60 5.31 2.73
CA HIS A 63 3.60 4.39 3.85
C HIS A 63 2.26 3.69 4.07
N ILE A 64 1.16 4.16 3.46
CA ILE A 64 -0.19 3.67 3.73
C ILE A 64 -0.37 2.17 3.44
N ALA A 65 0.23 1.67 2.35
CA ALA A 65 0.14 0.26 1.95
C ALA A 65 0.94 -0.70 2.85
N GLN A 66 1.84 -0.18 3.71
CA GLN A 66 2.72 -1.00 4.54
C GLN A 66 2.00 -1.56 5.77
N GLY A 67 2.36 -2.78 6.14
CA GLY A 67 1.91 -3.40 7.39
C GLY A 67 0.39 -3.54 7.43
N ASP A 68 -0.21 -3.11 8.54
CA ASP A 68 -1.65 -3.15 8.83
C ASP A 68 -2.32 -1.76 8.79
N ARG A 69 -1.64 -0.73 8.25
CA ARG A 69 -2.03 0.68 8.38
C ARG A 69 -3.47 0.95 7.90
N ILE A 70 -3.84 0.52 6.69
CA ILE A 70 -5.20 0.68 6.14
C ILE A 70 -6.24 0.10 7.09
N GLU A 71 -6.08 -1.17 7.45
CA GLU A 71 -7.01 -1.90 8.32
C GLU A 71 -7.13 -1.26 9.70
N ARG A 72 -5.98 -0.84 10.27
CA ARG A 72 -5.92 -0.14 11.55
C ARG A 72 -6.63 1.20 11.50
N TYR A 73 -6.44 2.01 10.45
CA TYR A 73 -7.12 3.29 10.33
C TYR A 73 -8.62 3.14 10.07
N MET A 74 -9.03 2.15 9.28
CA MET A 74 -10.45 1.80 9.13
C MET A 74 -11.09 1.45 10.47
N ARG A 75 -10.46 0.57 11.27
CA ARG A 75 -10.94 0.25 12.62
C ARG A 75 -11.01 1.48 13.53
N GLN A 76 -9.99 2.32 13.51
CA GLN A 76 -9.94 3.55 14.31
C GLN A 76 -11.04 4.54 13.91
N ALA A 77 -11.46 4.56 12.64
CA ALA A 77 -12.55 5.39 12.15
C ALA A 77 -13.95 4.85 12.52
N GLY A 78 -14.05 3.60 12.96
CA GLY A 78 -15.31 2.95 13.37
C GLY A 78 -15.83 1.89 12.40
N PHE A 79 -15.10 1.60 11.30
CA PHE A 79 -15.46 0.48 10.44
C PHE A 79 -15.33 -0.86 11.18
N VAL A 80 -16.29 -1.74 10.94
CA VAL A 80 -16.33 -3.12 11.44
C VAL A 80 -16.16 -4.10 10.28
N ASP A 81 -15.97 -5.39 10.58
CA ASP A 81 -15.84 -6.46 9.59
C ASP A 81 -14.76 -6.23 8.50
N THR A 82 -13.68 -5.53 8.87
CA THR A 82 -12.61 -5.13 7.95
C THR A 82 -11.95 -6.35 7.30
N GLN A 83 -11.94 -6.39 5.97
CA GLN A 83 -11.26 -7.43 5.18
C GLN A 83 -10.05 -6.85 4.47
N ARG A 84 -8.93 -7.58 4.46
CA ARG A 84 -7.73 -7.21 3.70
C ARG A 84 -7.43 -8.28 2.65
N ARG A 85 -7.10 -7.83 1.44
CA ARG A 85 -6.59 -8.68 0.36
C ARG A 85 -5.30 -8.09 -0.17
N ILE A 86 -4.31 -8.96 -0.41
CA ILE A 86 -3.04 -8.59 -1.04
C ILE A 86 -2.99 -9.31 -2.39
N TYR A 87 -2.83 -8.54 -3.45
CA TYR A 87 -2.72 -9.05 -4.80
C TYR A 87 -1.26 -9.00 -5.25
N LYS A 88 -0.68 -10.15 -5.61
CA LYS A 88 0.63 -10.21 -6.26
C LYS A 88 0.46 -9.80 -7.72
N VAL A 89 1.12 -8.72 -8.14
CA VAL A 89 1.14 -8.25 -9.53
C VAL A 89 2.53 -8.51 -10.11
N PRO A 90 2.67 -9.24 -11.22
CA PRO A 90 3.97 -9.45 -11.87
C PRO A 90 4.57 -8.12 -12.33
N SER A 91 5.86 -7.92 -12.05
CA SER A 91 6.61 -6.75 -12.55
C SER A 91 7.12 -6.93 -13.98
N GLU A 92 7.11 -8.16 -14.49
CA GLU A 92 7.55 -8.48 -15.84
C GLU A 92 6.41 -8.21 -16.84
N ALA A 93 6.77 -7.74 -18.04
CA ALA A 93 5.83 -7.69 -19.15
C ALA A 93 5.28 -9.10 -19.40
N GLY A 94 4.02 -9.20 -19.84
CA GLY A 94 3.35 -10.46 -20.15
C GLY A 94 4.12 -11.36 -21.13
N PRO A 95 3.57 -12.53 -21.51
CA PRO A 95 4.31 -13.57 -22.22
C PRO A 95 5.15 -12.97 -23.35
N ARG A 96 6.46 -13.22 -23.29
CA ARG A 96 7.42 -12.81 -24.31
C ARG A 96 6.90 -13.30 -25.65
N THR A 97 6.47 -12.39 -26.52
CA THR A 97 6.14 -12.75 -27.90
C THR A 97 7.39 -13.39 -28.50
N PRO A 98 7.31 -14.63 -29.03
CA PRO A 98 8.44 -15.21 -29.73
C PRO A 98 8.82 -14.30 -30.90
N ASN A 99 10.10 -13.95 -31.01
CA ASN A 99 10.68 -13.36 -32.21
C ASN A 99 11.02 -14.47 -33.21
#